data_AF-A0A818FL80-F1
#
_entry.id   AF-A0A818FL80-F1
#
_cell.length_a   1.000
_cell.length_b   1.000
_cell.length_c   1.000
_cell.angle_alpha   90.00
_cell.angle_beta   90.00
_cell.angle_gamma   90.00
#
_symmetry.space_group_name_H-M   'P 1'
#
loop_
_entity.id
_entity.type
_entity.pdbx_description
1 polymer ?
#
loop_
_entity_poly.entity_id
_entity_poly.type
_entity_poly.pdbx_seq_one_letter_code
_entity_poly.pdbx_strand_id
1 'polypeptide(L)'
;MKLSETNNKVKSSWICGMKKKSSFITLENADSITQQADDYLQTLVNNKAFIGSVLLARNNQILLIKGYGCSEYKCQEKNTSQTIFRIGSVTKPFTAIIILKLYEQKQLDLNNRISLYYPDYPHGNQITIKHLISNTSGIEDYTDMEAFEKKCQEDLTIDQLIEIFKNEPLKFKPGSKYCYSNSNVR
;
A
#
# COMPACT_ATOMS: atom_id res chain seq x y z
N MET A 1 -46.42 -29.99 44.19
CA MET A 1 -47.63 -29.48 43.50
C MET A 1 -47.37 -29.61 42.01
N LYS A 2 -48.26 -30.31 41.30
CA LYS A 2 -48.07 -30.92 39.97
C LYS A 2 -48.61 -30.01 38.85
N LEU A 3 -47.98 -30.13 37.67
CA LEU A 3 -48.50 -29.95 36.30
C LEU A 3 -48.70 -28.52 35.78
N SER A 4 -48.07 -28.15 34.65
CA SER A 4 -48.54 -28.52 33.31
C SER A 4 -47.60 -28.02 32.20
N GLU A 5 -47.33 -28.91 31.25
CA GLU A 5 -46.76 -28.62 29.93
C GLU A 5 -47.84 -27.96 29.05
N THR A 6 -47.46 -27.05 28.15
CA THR A 6 -48.12 -26.97 26.85
C THR A 6 -47.10 -26.68 25.74
N ASN A 7 -47.00 -27.67 24.87
CA ASN A 7 -46.39 -27.64 23.55
C ASN A 7 -47.42 -26.99 22.60
N ASN A 8 -47.03 -26.03 21.76
CA ASN A 8 -47.86 -25.73 20.59
C ASN A 8 -47.04 -25.32 19.36
N LYS A 9 -47.04 -26.23 18.39
CA LYS A 9 -46.64 -26.02 17.00
C LYS A 9 -47.65 -25.09 16.34
N VAL A 10 -47.20 -24.11 15.56
CA VAL A 10 -48.00 -23.53 14.48
C VAL A 10 -47.29 -23.74 13.15
N LYS A 11 -48.05 -24.31 12.22
CA LYS A 11 -47.68 -24.70 10.87
C LYS A 11 -47.55 -23.50 9.93
N SER A 12 -46.72 -23.72 8.91
CA SER A 12 -46.60 -23.04 7.63
C SER A 12 -47.88 -22.49 6.99
N SER A 13 -47.81 -21.30 6.39
CA SER A 13 -48.13 -21.08 4.97
C SER A 13 -47.87 -19.62 4.60
N TRP A 14 -46.88 -19.34 3.75
CA TRP A 14 -46.99 -18.40 2.62
C TRP A 14 -45.85 -18.75 1.66
N ILE A 15 -46.18 -19.59 0.69
CA ILE A 15 -45.41 -19.73 -0.55
C ILE A 15 -45.75 -18.50 -1.37
N CYS A 16 -44.78 -17.62 -1.59
CA CYS A 16 -44.78 -16.77 -2.77
C CYS A 16 -43.39 -16.89 -3.40
N GLY A 17 -43.33 -17.68 -4.47
CA GLY A 17 -42.12 -17.91 -5.23
C GLY A 17 -41.63 -16.62 -5.87
N MET A 18 -40.56 -16.05 -5.33
CA MET A 18 -39.66 -15.22 -6.11
C MET A 18 -38.52 -16.11 -6.58
N LYS A 19 -38.65 -16.63 -7.81
CA LYS A 19 -37.50 -17.09 -8.58
C LYS A 19 -36.47 -15.96 -8.52
N LYS A 20 -35.30 -16.20 -7.92
CA LYS A 20 -34.12 -15.36 -8.19
C LYS A 20 -33.88 -15.47 -9.69
N LYS A 21 -34.41 -14.53 -10.48
CA LYS A 21 -33.85 -14.21 -11.78
C LYS A 21 -32.47 -13.64 -11.48
N SER A 22 -31.49 -14.54 -11.41
CA SER A 22 -30.11 -14.20 -11.72
C SER A 22 -30.09 -13.89 -13.21
N SER A 23 -30.57 -12.70 -13.57
CA SER A 23 -30.26 -12.12 -14.87
C SER A 23 -28.78 -11.79 -14.82
N PHE A 24 -27.97 -12.70 -15.35
CA PHE A 24 -26.67 -12.33 -15.89
C PHE A 24 -26.96 -11.28 -16.95
N ILE A 25 -26.75 -10.01 -16.59
CA ILE A 25 -26.64 -8.96 -17.58
C ILE A 25 -25.27 -9.20 -18.21
N THR A 26 -25.27 -9.84 -19.37
CA THR A 26 -24.08 -9.92 -20.22
C THR A 26 -23.76 -8.49 -20.64
N LEU A 27 -22.68 -7.93 -20.09
CA LEU A 27 -22.22 -6.59 -20.40
C LEU A 27 -21.41 -6.63 -21.70
N GLU A 28 -22.08 -6.46 -22.84
CA GLU A 28 -21.47 -6.51 -24.19
C GLU A 28 -20.30 -5.53 -24.44
N ASN A 29 -19.99 -4.62 -23.49
CA ASN A 29 -18.86 -3.69 -23.58
C ASN A 29 -17.79 -3.83 -22.48
N ALA A 30 -18.03 -4.67 -21.46
CA ALA A 30 -16.98 -5.02 -20.50
C ALA A 30 -15.97 -6.01 -21.11
N ASP A 31 -16.37 -6.72 -22.16
CA ASP A 31 -15.56 -7.75 -22.81
C ASP A 31 -14.40 -7.17 -23.65
N SER A 32 -14.56 -6.01 -24.31
CA SER A 32 -13.51 -5.51 -25.22
C SER A 32 -12.28 -4.95 -24.51
N ILE A 33 -12.45 -4.11 -23.48
CA ILE A 33 -11.32 -3.50 -22.75
C ILE A 33 -10.63 -4.53 -21.88
N THR A 34 -11.40 -5.42 -21.24
CA THR A 34 -10.86 -6.52 -20.44
C THR A 34 -10.01 -7.44 -21.31
N GLN A 35 -10.52 -7.85 -22.48
CA GLN A 35 -9.78 -8.68 -23.42
C GLN A 35 -8.54 -7.97 -23.96
N GLN A 36 -8.65 -6.70 -24.38
CA GLN A 36 -7.49 -5.93 -24.84
C GLN A 36 -6.40 -5.81 -23.78
N ALA A 37 -6.78 -5.58 -22.52
CA ALA A 37 -5.83 -5.53 -21.41
C ALA A 37 -5.18 -6.90 -21.17
N ASP A 38 -5.96 -7.98 -21.20
CA ASP A 38 -5.45 -9.35 -21.03
C ASP A 38 -4.48 -9.74 -22.16
N ASP A 39 -4.84 -9.46 -23.42
CA ASP A 39 -4.02 -9.75 -24.59
C ASP A 39 -2.71 -8.95 -24.57
N TYR A 40 -2.78 -7.68 -24.18
CA TYR A 40 -1.59 -6.83 -24.02
C TYR A 40 -0.66 -7.37 -22.94
N LEU A 41 -1.18 -7.67 -21.75
CA LEU A 41 -0.40 -8.23 -20.65
C LEU A 41 0.18 -9.60 -21.01
N GLN A 42 -0.57 -10.45 -21.70
CA GLN A 42 -0.09 -11.73 -22.19
C GLN A 42 1.03 -11.56 -23.23
N THR A 43 0.92 -10.56 -24.11
CA THR A 43 2.00 -10.21 -25.03
C THR A 43 3.27 -9.79 -24.30
N LEU A 44 3.16 -8.98 -23.24
CA LEU A 44 4.31 -8.62 -22.40
C LEU A 44 4.92 -9.82 -21.68
N VAL A 45 4.10 -10.75 -21.19
CA VAL A 45 4.58 -12.02 -20.59
C VAL A 45 5.33 -12.85 -21.62
N ASN A 46 4.78 -13.03 -22.82
CA ASN A 46 5.39 -13.82 -23.89
C ASN A 46 6.73 -13.22 -24.33
N ASN A 47 6.84 -11.89 -24.31
CA ASN A 47 8.06 -11.15 -24.61
C ASN A 47 9.02 -11.02 -23.40
N LYS A 48 8.73 -11.67 -22.26
CA LYS A 48 9.50 -11.59 -21.02
C LYS A 48 9.66 -10.16 -20.47
N ALA A 49 8.76 -9.27 -20.84
CA ALA A 49 8.73 -7.87 -20.42
C ALA A 49 7.87 -7.65 -19.16
N PHE A 50 7.04 -8.62 -18.77
CA PHE A 50 6.19 -8.52 -17.59
C PHE A 50 5.97 -9.86 -16.88
N ILE A 51 6.02 -9.82 -15.55
CA ILE A 51 5.65 -10.89 -14.63
C ILE A 51 5.04 -10.21 -13.40
N GLY A 52 3.86 -10.64 -12.95
CA GLY A 52 3.22 -10.06 -11.76
C GLY A 52 1.71 -10.25 -11.75
N SER A 53 0.99 -9.46 -10.95
CA SER A 53 -0.47 -9.49 -10.88
C SER A 53 -1.06 -8.11 -11.14
N VAL A 54 -2.22 -8.07 -11.82
CA VAL A 54 -2.88 -6.83 -12.24
C VAL A 54 -4.33 -6.82 -11.79
N LEU A 55 -4.76 -5.69 -11.23
CA LEU A 55 -6.15 -5.34 -11.01
C LEU A 55 -6.49 -4.13 -11.89
N LEU A 56 -7.49 -4.27 -12.75
CA LEU A 56 -8.07 -3.19 -13.54
C LEU A 56 -9.50 -2.95 -13.06
N ALA A 57 -9.80 -1.70 -12.71
CA ALA A 57 -11.14 -1.30 -12.31
C ALA A 57 -11.54 0.03 -12.97
N ARG A 58 -12.83 0.19 -13.26
CA ARG A 58 -13.44 1.41 -13.79
C ARG A 58 -14.82 1.58 -13.20
N ASN A 59 -15.19 2.80 -12.80
CA ASN A 59 -16.52 3.11 -12.26
C ASN A 59 -16.95 2.15 -11.13
N ASN A 60 -16.04 1.88 -10.19
CA ASN A 60 -16.22 0.94 -9.08
C ASN A 60 -16.49 -0.53 -9.49
N GLN A 61 -16.29 -0.90 -10.75
CA GLN A 61 -16.37 -2.26 -11.24
C GLN A 61 -14.96 -2.81 -11.52
N ILE A 62 -14.67 -4.00 -10.99
CA ILE A 62 -13.45 -4.74 -11.34
C ILE A 62 -13.67 -5.35 -12.72
N LEU A 63 -12.82 -4.99 -13.67
CA LEU A 63 -12.84 -5.48 -15.04
C LEU A 63 -11.90 -6.69 -15.19
N LEU A 64 -10.75 -6.66 -14.53
CA LEU A 64 -9.74 -7.72 -14.57
C LEU A 64 -9.07 -7.83 -13.19
N ILE A 65 -8.88 -9.06 -12.72
CA ILE A 65 -8.01 -9.36 -11.58
C ILE A 65 -7.30 -10.69 -11.86
N LYS A 66 -6.04 -10.61 -12.27
CA LYS A 66 -5.34 -11.79 -12.82
C LYS A 66 -3.84 -11.73 -12.54
N GLY A 67 -3.25 -12.91 -12.35
CA GLY A 67 -1.81 -13.10 -12.27
C GLY A 67 -1.23 -13.54 -13.62
N TYR A 68 -0.01 -13.08 -13.89
CA TYR A 68 0.71 -13.20 -15.14
C TYR A 68 2.12 -13.71 -14.88
N GLY A 69 2.53 -14.76 -15.59
CA GLY A 69 3.83 -15.41 -15.38
C GLY A 69 3.94 -16.10 -14.01
N CYS A 70 5.18 -16.30 -13.56
CA CYS A 70 5.49 -17.08 -12.37
C CYS A 70 5.81 -16.18 -11.17
N SER A 71 5.41 -16.57 -9.97
CA SER A 71 5.74 -15.82 -8.74
C SER A 71 7.17 -16.09 -8.27
N GLU A 72 7.80 -17.15 -8.79
CA GLU A 72 9.16 -17.56 -8.41
C GLU A 72 10.04 -17.86 -9.61
N TYR A 73 11.36 -17.76 -9.40
CA TYR A 73 12.37 -17.96 -10.45
C TYR A 73 12.27 -19.33 -11.14
N LYS A 74 12.05 -20.42 -10.37
CA LYS A 74 11.92 -21.78 -10.92
C LYS A 74 10.53 -22.07 -11.50
N CYS A 75 9.61 -21.11 -11.45
CA CYS A 75 8.23 -21.25 -11.88
C CYS A 75 7.49 -22.45 -11.27
N GLN A 76 7.73 -22.71 -9.99
CA GLN A 76 6.95 -23.71 -9.25
C GLN A 76 5.53 -23.21 -8.98
N GLU A 77 5.39 -21.89 -8.81
CA GLU A 77 4.11 -21.22 -8.58
C GLU A 77 3.84 -20.14 -9.63
N LYS A 78 2.56 -20.03 -10.03
CA LYS A 78 2.07 -18.96 -10.90
C LYS A 78 1.66 -17.77 -10.06
N ASN A 79 1.84 -16.57 -10.62
CA ASN A 79 1.21 -15.39 -10.03
C ASN A 79 -0.32 -15.59 -10.02
N THR A 80 -0.94 -15.15 -8.94
CA THR A 80 -2.39 -15.08 -8.77
C THR A 80 -2.77 -13.72 -8.22
N SER A 81 -4.06 -13.43 -8.16
CA SER A 81 -4.59 -12.26 -7.46
C SER A 81 -4.26 -12.22 -5.97
N GLN A 82 -3.79 -13.33 -5.39
CA GLN A 82 -3.43 -13.47 -3.98
C GLN A 82 -1.92 -13.50 -3.74
N THR A 83 -1.09 -13.43 -4.79
CA THR A 83 0.36 -13.39 -4.63
C THR A 83 0.79 -12.14 -3.86
N ILE A 84 1.64 -12.32 -2.85
CA ILE A 84 2.16 -11.25 -2.00
C ILE A 84 3.44 -10.68 -2.62
N PHE A 85 3.49 -9.35 -2.75
CA PHE A 85 4.65 -8.64 -3.29
C PHE A 85 5.25 -7.68 -2.27
N ARG A 86 6.57 -7.50 -2.34
CA ARG A 86 7.23 -6.35 -1.69
C ARG A 86 6.90 -5.10 -2.50
N ILE A 87 5.98 -4.26 -1.99
CA ILE A 87 5.44 -3.11 -2.72
C ILE A 87 6.34 -1.85 -2.70
N GLY A 88 7.48 -1.91 -2.00
CA GLY A 88 8.47 -0.85 -1.97
C GLY A 88 7.88 0.52 -1.59
N SER A 89 8.13 1.54 -2.41
CA SER A 89 7.69 2.92 -2.13
C SER A 89 6.18 3.13 -2.13
N VAL A 90 5.38 2.15 -2.58
CA VAL A 90 3.93 2.17 -2.38
C VAL A 90 3.57 2.13 -0.89
N THR A 91 4.47 1.71 0.00
CA THR A 91 4.30 1.81 1.46
C THR A 91 4.22 3.24 1.97
N LYS A 92 4.93 4.20 1.35
CA LYS A 92 5.05 5.60 1.83
C LYS A 92 3.70 6.32 1.99
N PRO A 93 2.76 6.27 1.02
CA PRO A 93 1.44 6.87 1.22
C PRO A 93 0.66 6.24 2.37
N PHE A 94 0.84 4.94 2.70
CA PHE A 94 0.20 4.36 3.89
C PHE A 94 0.77 4.97 5.18
N THR A 95 2.08 5.12 5.29
CA THR A 95 2.72 5.82 6.42
C THR A 95 2.20 7.26 6.54
N ALA A 96 2.12 7.99 5.43
CA ALA A 96 1.57 9.34 5.41
C ALA A 96 0.10 9.39 5.85
N ILE A 97 -0.75 8.44 5.42
CA ILE A 97 -2.14 8.33 5.85
C ILE A 97 -2.23 8.10 7.36
N ILE A 98 -1.39 7.24 7.93
CA ILE A 98 -1.36 7.00 9.38
C ILE A 98 -1.01 8.30 10.13
N ILE A 99 0.02 9.03 9.66
CA ILE A 99 0.42 10.33 10.23
C ILE A 99 -0.73 11.34 10.14
N LEU A 100 -1.42 11.42 9.01
CA LEU A 100 -2.56 12.33 8.83
C LEU A 100 -3.75 11.95 9.71
N LYS A 101 -4.02 10.66 9.93
CA LYS A 101 -5.04 10.20 10.88
C LYS A 101 -4.70 10.61 12.32
N LEU A 102 -3.44 10.48 12.73
CA LEU A 102 -2.99 10.95 14.05
C LEU A 102 -3.15 12.46 14.20
N TYR A 103 -2.88 13.22 13.13
CA TYR A 103 -3.11 14.66 13.08
C TYR A 103 -4.60 15.02 13.22
N GLU A 104 -5.49 14.37 12.47
CA GLU A 104 -6.95 14.56 12.59
C GLU A 104 -7.45 14.25 14.00
N GLN A 105 -6.87 13.23 14.65
CA GLN A 105 -7.17 12.84 16.02
C GLN A 105 -6.53 13.74 17.09
N LYS A 106 -5.80 14.80 16.69
CA LYS A 106 -5.06 15.71 17.57
C LYS A 106 -4.01 15.02 18.44
N GLN A 107 -3.52 13.86 18.02
CA GLN A 107 -2.44 13.11 18.69
C GLN A 107 -1.06 13.50 18.17
N LEU A 108 -1.01 14.24 17.06
CA LEU A 108 0.20 14.68 16.39
C LEU A 108 -0.04 16.05 15.75
N ASP A 109 0.95 16.94 15.74
CA ASP A 109 0.90 18.17 14.93
C ASP A 109 1.91 18.06 13.78
N LEU A 110 1.48 18.34 12.55
CA LEU A 110 2.37 18.30 11.39
C LEU A 110 3.48 19.36 11.43
N ASN A 111 3.30 20.42 12.22
CA ASN A 111 4.31 21.46 12.44
C ASN A 111 5.30 21.12 13.56
N ASN A 112 5.10 19.99 14.26
CA ASN A 112 6.07 19.50 15.23
C ASN A 112 7.44 19.33 14.56
N ARG A 113 8.46 19.82 15.26
CA ARG A 113 9.85 19.64 14.86
C ARG A 113 10.26 18.20 15.15
N ILE A 114 11.12 17.64 14.31
CA ILE A 114 11.59 16.26 14.52
C ILE A 114 12.45 16.13 15.77
N SER A 115 13.04 17.24 16.25
CA SER A 115 13.76 17.31 17.53
C SER A 115 12.91 16.99 18.76
N LEU A 116 11.57 17.03 18.64
CA LEU A 116 10.68 16.55 19.70
C LEU A 116 10.73 15.02 19.87
N TYR A 117 11.12 14.30 18.83
CA TYR A 117 11.20 12.83 18.81
C TYR A 117 12.66 12.34 18.78
N TYR A 118 13.54 13.10 18.14
CA TYR A 118 14.97 12.84 18.04
C TYR A 118 15.76 14.09 18.47
N PRO A 119 15.94 14.34 19.78
CA PRO A 119 16.56 15.56 20.30
C PRO A 119 17.98 15.82 19.77
N ASP A 120 18.72 14.75 19.52
CA ASP A 120 20.11 14.79 19.05
C ASP A 120 20.25 14.80 17.53
N TYR A 121 19.13 14.86 16.77
CA TYR A 121 19.18 14.87 15.32
C TYR A 121 19.69 16.23 14.80
N PRO A 122 20.79 16.29 14.03
CA PRO A 122 21.31 17.52 13.46
C PRO A 122 20.25 18.24 12.61
N HIS A 123 20.10 19.55 12.81
CA HIS A 123 19.04 20.35 12.17
C HIS A 123 17.60 19.93 12.51
N GLY A 124 17.37 19.08 13.52
CA GLY A 124 16.04 18.59 13.88
C GLY A 124 15.04 19.70 14.25
N ASN A 125 15.53 20.82 14.77
CA ASN A 125 14.73 22.02 15.04
C ASN A 125 14.26 22.78 13.78
N GLN A 126 14.79 22.45 12.60
CA GLN A 126 14.44 23.08 11.32
C GLN A 126 13.46 22.25 10.48
N ILE A 127 13.40 20.94 10.73
CA ILE A 127 12.59 19.99 9.96
C ILE A 127 11.29 19.72 10.71
N THR A 128 10.16 19.72 10.01
CA THR A 128 8.84 19.38 10.56
C THR A 128 8.37 18.03 10.04
N ILE A 129 7.40 17.42 10.70
CA ILE A 129 6.72 16.21 10.19
C ILE A 129 6.12 16.46 8.81
N LYS A 130 5.53 17.65 8.58
CA LYS A 130 5.04 18.08 7.27
C LYS A 130 6.13 18.01 6.20
N HIS A 131 7.35 18.43 6.51
CA HIS A 131 8.46 18.36 5.56
C HIS A 131 8.82 16.92 5.20
N LEU A 132 8.78 16.01 6.16
CA LEU A 132 9.04 14.58 5.92
C LEU A 132 8.02 13.98 4.95
N ILE A 133 6.73 14.04 5.28
CA ILE A 133 5.68 13.39 4.47
C ILE A 133 5.46 14.05 3.09
N SER A 134 5.98 15.28 2.89
CA SER A 134 5.94 15.99 1.61
C SER A 134 7.25 15.91 0.81
N ASN A 135 8.29 15.22 1.30
CA ASN A 135 9.61 15.17 0.67
C ASN A 135 10.22 16.57 0.44
N THR A 136 10.11 17.44 1.44
CA THR A 136 10.66 18.81 1.41
C THR A 136 11.63 19.08 2.57
N SER A 137 12.12 18.05 3.26
CA SER A 137 13.00 18.17 4.42
C SER A 137 14.42 18.64 4.08
N GLY A 138 14.92 18.30 2.89
CA GLY A 138 16.33 18.49 2.53
C GLY A 138 17.27 17.43 3.10
N ILE A 139 16.76 16.40 3.79
CA ILE A 139 17.54 15.27 4.30
C ILE A 139 18.10 14.45 3.12
N GLU A 140 19.36 14.04 3.22
CA GLU A 140 20.00 13.18 2.21
C GLU A 140 19.29 11.82 2.11
N ASP A 141 19.18 11.27 0.89
CA ASP A 141 18.59 9.94 0.72
C ASP A 141 19.61 8.87 1.06
N TYR A 142 19.37 8.11 2.13
CA TYR A 142 20.29 7.07 2.56
C TYR A 142 20.50 6.01 1.47
N THR A 143 19.54 5.81 0.54
CA THR A 143 19.72 4.83 -0.54
C THR A 143 20.74 5.25 -1.59
N ASP A 144 21.12 6.53 -1.62
CA ASP A 144 22.14 7.06 -2.52
C ASP A 144 23.55 7.01 -1.88
N MET A 145 23.66 6.55 -0.62
CA MET A 145 24.90 6.54 0.15
C MET A 145 25.63 5.19 0.08
N GLU A 146 26.95 5.22 -0.18
CA GLU A 146 27.82 4.03 -0.14
C GLU A 146 27.77 3.32 1.24
N ALA A 147 27.60 4.11 2.31
CA ALA A 147 27.47 3.58 3.67
C ALA A 147 26.23 2.67 3.84
N PHE A 148 25.13 2.97 3.14
CA PHE A 148 23.96 2.10 3.12
C PHE A 148 24.16 0.91 2.19
N GLU A 149 24.79 1.08 1.03
CA GLU A 149 25.07 -0.02 0.09
C GLU A 149 25.80 -1.18 0.79
N LYS A 150 26.79 -0.85 1.63
CA LYS A 150 27.55 -1.84 2.43
C LYS A 150 26.70 -2.59 3.47
N LYS A 151 25.58 -2.02 3.89
CA LYS A 151 24.70 -2.54 4.95
C LYS A 151 23.31 -2.95 4.44
N CYS A 152 23.04 -2.86 3.15
CA CYS A 152 21.68 -3.01 2.61
C CYS A 152 21.08 -4.42 2.75
N GLN A 153 21.94 -5.41 3.07
CA GLN A 153 21.56 -6.80 3.35
C GLN A 153 21.44 -7.10 4.86
N GLU A 154 21.78 -6.14 5.72
CA GLU A 154 21.70 -6.28 7.18
C GLU A 154 20.30 -5.91 7.68
N ASP A 155 19.86 -6.57 8.75
CA ASP A 155 18.65 -6.20 9.48
C ASP A 155 18.95 -5.03 10.43
N LEU A 156 18.85 -3.80 9.90
CA LEU A 156 19.07 -2.58 10.66
C LEU A 156 17.83 -2.19 11.48
N THR A 157 18.06 -1.77 12.73
CA THR A 157 17.03 -1.03 13.49
C THR A 157 16.84 0.36 12.88
N ILE A 158 15.72 1.03 13.20
CA ILE A 158 15.46 2.40 12.75
C ILE A 158 16.58 3.35 13.22
N ASP A 159 17.04 3.22 14.46
CA ASP A 159 18.14 4.07 14.96
C ASP A 159 19.44 3.81 14.19
N GLN A 160 19.78 2.54 13.91
CA GLN A 160 20.96 2.21 13.11
C GLN A 160 20.86 2.74 11.67
N LEU A 161 19.66 2.77 11.08
CA LEU A 161 19.43 3.36 9.77
C LEU A 161 19.60 4.89 9.81
N ILE A 162 19.05 5.55 10.85
CA ILE A 162 19.19 6.99 11.06
C ILE A 162 20.66 7.39 11.21
N GLU A 163 21.47 6.62 11.93
CA GLU A 163 22.91 6.87 12.08
C GLU A 163 23.67 6.94 10.75
N ILE A 164 23.17 6.30 9.69
CA ILE A 164 23.82 6.33 8.37
C ILE A 164 23.79 7.73 7.78
N PHE A 165 22.70 8.47 7.94
CA PHE A 165 22.47 9.73 7.22
C PHE A 165 22.31 10.97 8.12
N LYS A 166 22.11 10.82 9.44
CA LYS A 166 21.75 11.95 10.32
C LYS A 166 22.75 13.11 10.33
N ASN A 167 24.03 12.83 10.06
CA ASN A 167 25.11 13.83 10.11
C ASN A 167 25.40 14.48 8.75
N GLU A 168 24.70 14.06 7.69
CA GLU A 168 24.83 14.69 6.38
C GLU A 168 24.24 16.11 6.40
N PRO A 169 24.85 17.07 5.67
CA PRO A 169 24.29 18.40 5.55
C PRO A 169 22.96 18.37 4.79
N LEU A 170 22.05 19.29 5.13
CA LEU A 170 20.82 19.43 4.35
C LEU A 170 21.13 19.90 2.93
N LYS A 171 20.58 19.21 1.92
CA LYS A 171 20.72 19.56 0.50
C LYS A 171 20.13 20.93 0.17
N PHE A 172 19.14 21.36 0.95
CA PHE A 172 18.48 22.66 0.84
C PHE A 172 17.72 22.99 2.12
N LYS A 173 17.31 24.25 2.26
CA LYS A 173 16.50 24.71 3.40
C LYS A 173 15.16 23.94 3.45
N PRO A 174 14.75 23.35 4.59
CA PRO A 174 13.48 22.64 4.70
C PRO A 174 12.29 23.50 4.23
N GLY A 175 11.42 22.90 3.42
CA GLY A 175 10.24 23.53 2.81
C GLY A 175 10.51 24.35 1.54
N SER A 176 11.78 24.57 1.15
CA SER A 176 12.10 25.42 -0.01
C SER A 176 12.03 24.69 -1.37
N LYS A 177 12.20 23.36 -1.39
CA LYS A 177 12.21 22.53 -2.59
C LYS A 177 11.63 21.15 -2.31
N TYR A 178 11.16 20.49 -3.36
CA TYR A 178 10.84 19.06 -3.34
C TYR A 178 12.07 18.25 -3.76
N CYS A 179 12.38 17.19 -3.02
CA CYS A 179 13.32 16.16 -3.41
C CYS A 179 12.88 14.85 -2.77
N TYR A 180 12.54 13.87 -3.60
CA TYR A 180 12.23 12.52 -3.12
C TYR A 180 13.41 11.99 -2.28
N SER A 181 13.11 11.44 -1.10
CA SER A 181 14.11 10.80 -0.24
C SER A 181 13.48 9.71 0.61
N ASN A 182 14.09 8.52 0.63
CA ASN A 182 13.62 7.42 1.48
C ASN A 182 13.78 7.72 2.96
N SER A 183 14.79 8.50 3.34
CA SER A 183 15.09 8.93 4.72
C SER A 183 13.94 9.69 5.40
N ASN A 184 12.97 10.19 4.63
CA ASN A 184 11.84 10.93 5.19
C ASN A 184 10.81 10.06 5.91
N VAL A 185 10.57 8.84 5.43
CA VAL A 185 9.35 8.07 5.76
C VAL A 185 9.58 6.58 5.90
N ARG A 186 10.84 6.15 5.98
CA ARG A 186 11.25 4.75 6.11
C ARG A 186 12.17 4.54 7.29
#